data_AF-A0A7C4HEM6-F1
#
_entry.id   AF-A0A7C4HEM6-F1
#
_cell.length_a   1.000
_cell.length_b   1.000
_cell.length_c   1.000
_cell.angle_alpha   90.00
_cell.angle_beta   90.00
_cell.angle_gamma   90.00
#
_symmetry.space_group_name_H-M   'P 1'
#
loop_
_entity.id
_entity.type
_entity.pdbx_description
1 polymer ?
#
loop_
_entity_poly.entity_id
_entity_poly.type
_entity_poly.pdbx_seq_one_letter_code
_entity_poly.pdbx_strand_id
1 'polypeptide(L)'
;MASRILSGEVDCCAAIVVLDGCSIRALKRAHTPVIDEIARLGVATFKCRSVAPTATYTGHASIVTGTAPSVHGIVGNFYYDREQRKVVWFDVDDVNAHLDAATLFEAVEAGGCVGEPVTRGARFVVPKEEVQARDVWEQDAYAITMAVKIVEEERPVLLVVNLPGVDGVGER
;
A
#
# COMPACT_ATOMS: atom_id res chain seq x y z
N MET A 1 5.01 3.05 -23.91
CA MET A 1 5.32 2.13 -22.79
C MET A 1 4.24 2.22 -21.71
N ALA A 2 3.95 3.41 -21.16
CA ALA A 2 2.83 3.62 -20.23
C ALA A 2 1.47 3.14 -20.77
N SER A 3 1.16 3.40 -22.06
CA SER A 3 -0.10 2.96 -22.67
C SER A 3 -0.27 1.44 -22.73
N ARG A 4 0.81 0.65 -22.74
CA ARG A 4 0.74 -0.82 -22.83
C ARG A 4 0.55 -1.49 -21.47
N ILE A 5 1.07 -0.87 -20.41
CA ILE A 5 0.83 -1.27 -19.01
C ILE A 5 -0.64 -1.02 -18.66
N LEU A 6 -1.18 0.12 -19.08
CA LEU A 6 -2.58 0.46 -18.87
C LEU A 6 -3.54 -0.38 -19.73
N SER A 7 -3.09 -0.88 -20.89
CA SER A 7 -3.92 -1.67 -21.82
C SER A 7 -3.84 -3.19 -21.63
N GLY A 8 -3.23 -3.69 -20.54
CA GLY A 8 -3.15 -5.12 -20.25
C GLY A 8 -2.36 -5.96 -21.25
N GLU A 9 -1.63 -5.35 -22.19
CA GLU A 9 -0.85 -6.05 -23.23
C GLU A 9 0.50 -6.60 -22.72
N VAL A 10 0.74 -6.56 -21.41
CA VAL A 10 2.01 -6.96 -20.80
C VAL A 10 1.83 -8.27 -20.06
N ASP A 11 2.66 -9.25 -20.39
CA ASP A 11 2.70 -10.57 -19.76
C ASP A 11 3.42 -10.54 -18.39
N CYS A 12 3.32 -9.42 -17.67
CA CYS A 12 3.99 -9.21 -16.39
C CYS A 12 3.15 -8.36 -15.43
N CYS A 13 3.17 -8.74 -14.15
CA CYS A 13 2.58 -7.96 -13.06
C CYS A 13 3.57 -6.90 -12.57
N ALA A 14 3.12 -5.65 -12.44
CA ALA A 14 3.84 -4.62 -11.69
C ALA A 14 3.47 -4.73 -10.20
N ALA A 15 4.45 -4.92 -9.33
CA ALA A 15 4.23 -4.98 -7.89
C ALA A 15 4.72 -3.71 -7.18
N ILE A 16 3.88 -3.13 -6.31
CA ILE A 16 4.24 -2.08 -5.37
C ILE A 16 4.26 -2.72 -3.99
N VAL A 17 5.43 -2.78 -3.35
CA VAL A 17 5.58 -3.37 -2.00
C VAL A 17 5.87 -2.24 -1.01
N VAL A 18 5.00 -2.09 -0.02
CA VAL A 18 5.10 -1.08 1.04
C VAL A 18 5.59 -1.75 2.31
N LEU A 19 6.74 -1.31 2.83
CA LEU A 19 7.22 -1.67 4.17
C LEU A 19 6.67 -0.64 5.15
N ASP A 20 5.54 -0.94 5.79
CA ASP A 20 4.85 0.01 6.66
C ASP A 20 5.72 0.36 7.87
N GLY A 21 5.66 1.61 8.33
CA GLY A 21 6.49 2.10 9.45
C GLY A 21 8.01 2.06 9.23
N CYS A 22 8.50 1.63 8.06
CA CYS A 22 9.93 1.36 7.84
C CYS A 22 10.74 2.64 7.61
N SER A 23 11.26 3.21 8.70
CA SER A 23 12.14 4.38 8.62
C SER A 23 13.45 4.05 7.87
N ILE A 24 13.98 5.03 7.12
CA ILE A 24 15.30 4.92 6.45
C ILE A 24 16.41 4.56 7.46
N ARG A 25 16.31 5.05 8.70
CA ARG A 25 17.27 4.75 9.76
C ARG A 25 17.21 3.28 10.20
N ALA A 26 16.02 2.69 10.27
CA ALA A 26 15.86 1.27 10.56
C ALA A 26 16.40 0.42 9.40
N LEU A 27 15.97 0.73 8.17
CA LEU A 27 16.37 0.00 6.97
C LEU A 27 17.91 -0.05 6.80
N LYS A 28 18.60 1.07 7.00
CA LYS A 28 20.08 1.13 6.90
C LYS A 28 20.85 0.29 7.92
N ARG A 29 20.21 -0.09 9.04
CA ARG A 29 20.83 -0.90 10.11
C ARG A 29 20.41 -2.35 10.05
N ALA A 30 19.31 -2.64 9.37
CA ALA A 30 18.77 -3.98 9.24
C ALA A 30 19.67 -4.82 8.32
N HIS A 31 19.67 -6.13 8.56
CA HIS A 31 20.29 -7.08 7.64
C HIS A 31 19.24 -7.53 6.62
N THR A 32 19.24 -6.92 5.44
CA THR A 32 18.18 -7.09 4.43
C THR A 32 18.71 -7.60 3.09
N PRO A 33 19.34 -8.80 3.04
CA PRO A 33 20.09 -9.26 1.86
C PRO A 33 19.25 -9.26 0.57
N VAL A 34 17.95 -9.58 0.64
CA VAL A 34 17.05 -9.55 -0.52
C VAL A 34 16.77 -8.13 -1.00
N ILE A 35 16.48 -7.18 -0.10
CA ILE A 35 16.27 -5.76 -0.46
C ILE A 35 17.58 -5.15 -0.98
N ASP A 36 18.70 -5.50 -0.37
CA ASP A 36 20.03 -5.05 -0.79
C ASP A 36 20.35 -5.53 -2.21
N GLU A 37 19.98 -6.77 -2.53
CA GLU A 37 20.11 -7.31 -3.88
C GLU A 37 19.17 -6.63 -4.88
N ILE A 38 17.89 -6.40 -4.53
CA ILE A 38 16.95 -5.64 -5.36
C ILE A 38 17.50 -4.24 -5.65
N ALA A 39 18.02 -3.55 -4.63
CA ALA A 39 18.62 -2.24 -4.78
C ALA A 39 19.87 -2.25 -5.67
N ARG A 40 20.69 -3.31 -5.59
CA ARG A 40 21.90 -3.49 -6.40
C ARG A 40 21.58 -3.81 -7.87
N LEU A 41 20.55 -4.61 -8.13
CA LEU A 41 20.14 -5.03 -9.47
C LEU A 41 19.24 -3.99 -10.16
N GLY A 42 18.58 -3.13 -9.38
CA GLY A 42 17.68 -2.09 -9.87
C GLY A 42 18.20 -0.68 -9.64
N VAL A 43 17.27 0.22 -9.29
CA VAL A 43 17.56 1.62 -8.96
C VAL A 43 17.03 1.92 -7.57
N ALA A 44 17.89 2.48 -6.71
CA ALA A 44 17.53 2.79 -5.32
C ALA A 44 17.87 4.23 -4.95
N THR A 45 17.05 4.83 -4.09
CA THR A 45 17.30 6.16 -3.52
C THR A 45 16.75 6.28 -2.10
N PHE A 46 17.54 6.88 -1.21
CA PHE A 46 17.09 7.29 0.12
C PHE A 46 16.64 8.76 0.18
N LYS A 47 16.47 9.41 -0.98
CA LYS A 47 15.99 10.80 -1.07
C LYS A 47 14.48 10.90 -1.27
N CYS A 48 13.77 9.78 -1.31
CA CYS A 48 12.32 9.76 -1.37
C CYS A 48 11.74 10.34 -0.07
N ARG A 49 10.79 11.27 -0.19
CA ARG A 49 10.11 11.90 0.95
C ARG A 49 8.67 11.42 0.97
N SER A 50 8.19 11.08 2.16
CA SER A 50 6.75 10.85 2.37
C SER A 50 5.99 12.17 2.34
N VAL A 51 4.67 12.07 2.27
CA VAL A 51 3.72 13.19 2.41
C VAL A 51 3.61 13.64 3.87
N ALA A 52 2.98 14.79 4.09
CA ALA A 52 2.66 15.30 5.42
C ALA A 52 1.14 15.35 5.61
N PRO A 53 0.59 14.81 6.72
CA PRO A 53 1.29 14.08 7.78
C PRO A 53 1.81 12.69 7.34
N THR A 54 2.86 12.20 7.99
CA THR A 54 3.40 10.85 7.77
C THR A 54 2.58 9.80 8.55
N ALA A 55 1.29 9.70 8.23
CA ALA A 55 0.37 8.74 8.81
C ALA A 55 0.04 7.65 7.79
N THR A 56 -0.27 6.43 8.26
CA THR A 56 -0.52 5.24 7.43
C THR A 56 -1.54 5.52 6.32
N TYR A 57 -2.77 5.89 6.67
CA TYR A 57 -3.82 6.10 5.66
C TYR A 57 -3.50 7.24 4.69
N THR A 58 -2.85 8.30 5.17
CA THR A 58 -2.40 9.42 4.32
C THR A 58 -1.35 8.96 3.31
N GLY A 59 -0.32 8.25 3.76
CA GLY A 59 0.76 7.75 2.91
C GLY A 59 0.27 6.73 1.89
N HIS A 60 -0.54 5.77 2.33
CA HIS A 60 -1.14 4.76 1.46
C HIS A 60 -2.04 5.39 0.39
N ALA A 61 -2.93 6.32 0.78
CA ALA A 61 -3.75 7.07 -0.17
C ALA A 61 -2.91 7.85 -1.19
N SER A 62 -1.79 8.45 -0.79
CA SER A 62 -0.89 9.11 -1.73
C SER A 62 -0.20 8.15 -2.69
N ILE A 63 0.21 6.95 -2.23
CA ILE A 63 0.83 5.92 -3.08
C ILE A 63 -0.17 5.42 -4.13
N VAL A 64 -1.36 5.02 -3.68
CA VAL A 64 -2.36 4.38 -4.56
C VAL A 64 -3.10 5.37 -5.45
N THR A 65 -3.11 6.68 -5.14
CA THR A 65 -3.69 7.69 -6.05
C THR A 65 -2.63 8.41 -6.88
N GLY A 66 -1.36 8.36 -6.46
CA GLY A 66 -0.29 9.16 -7.06
C GLY A 66 -0.44 10.67 -6.81
N THR A 67 -1.27 11.08 -5.85
CA THR A 67 -1.57 12.50 -5.56
C THR A 67 -1.23 12.88 -4.12
N ALA A 68 -1.21 14.19 -3.82
CA ALA A 68 -0.97 14.69 -2.47
C ALA A 68 -2.25 14.68 -1.61
N PRO A 69 -2.14 14.79 -0.26
CA PRO A 69 -3.30 14.82 0.63
C PRO A 69 -4.34 15.89 0.32
N SER A 70 -3.91 17.03 -0.22
CA SER A 70 -4.79 18.11 -0.67
C SER A 70 -5.67 17.75 -1.88
N VAL A 71 -5.38 16.63 -2.55
CA VAL A 71 -6.09 16.16 -3.75
C VAL A 71 -6.93 14.93 -3.43
N HIS A 72 -6.37 13.94 -2.73
CA HIS A 72 -7.11 12.72 -2.38
C HIS A 72 -7.95 12.82 -1.08
N GLY A 73 -7.84 13.92 -0.32
CA GLY A 73 -8.70 14.22 0.84
C GLY A 73 -8.30 13.53 2.15
N ILE A 74 -7.57 12.41 2.09
CA ILE A 74 -7.13 11.66 3.29
C ILE A 74 -5.97 12.36 4.01
N VAL A 75 -6.28 13.06 5.10
CA VAL A 75 -5.32 13.91 5.86
C VAL A 75 -4.85 13.33 7.20
N GLY A 76 -5.19 12.08 7.51
CA GLY A 76 -4.72 11.36 8.70
C GLY A 76 -5.41 10.02 8.85
N ASN A 77 -5.06 9.28 9.91
CA ASN A 77 -5.77 8.04 10.29
C ASN A 77 -7.15 8.34 10.90
N PHE A 78 -7.32 9.54 11.46
CA PHE A 78 -8.58 10.08 11.93
C PHE A 78 -8.59 11.61 11.81
N TYR A 79 -9.77 12.20 11.67
CA TYR A 79 -9.98 13.65 11.67
C TYR A 79 -11.40 14.00 12.12
N TYR A 80 -11.62 15.27 12.48
CA TYR A 80 -12.95 15.78 12.79
C TYR A 80 -13.59 16.39 11.53
N ASP A 81 -14.67 15.78 11.05
CA ASP A 81 -15.50 16.32 9.99
C ASP A 81 -16.46 17.35 10.57
N ARG A 82 -16.32 18.61 10.12
CA ARG A 82 -17.13 19.73 10.61
C ARG A 82 -18.54 19.74 10.06
N GLU A 83 -18.74 19.21 8.86
CA GLU A 83 -20.05 19.16 8.20
C GLU A 83 -20.91 18.07 8.83
N GLN A 84 -20.33 16.89 9.04
CA GLN A 84 -20.98 15.75 9.69
C GLN A 84 -20.96 15.85 11.22
N ARG A 85 -20.16 16.78 11.76
CA ARG A 85 -19.96 17.00 13.21
C ARG A 85 -19.51 15.76 13.97
N LYS A 86 -18.72 14.90 13.33
CA LYS A 86 -18.26 13.62 13.89
C LYS A 86 -16.75 13.43 13.69
N VAL A 87 -16.15 12.55 14.46
CA VAL A 87 -14.81 12.04 14.17
C VAL A 87 -14.95 10.95 13.12
N VAL A 88 -14.18 11.06 12.04
CA VAL A 88 -13.93 9.98 11.08
C VAL A 88 -12.65 9.28 11.53
N TRP A 89 -12.69 7.97 11.68
CA TRP A 89 -11.55 7.15 12.09
C TRP A 89 -11.47 5.89 11.22
N PHE A 90 -10.43 5.77 10.41
CA PHE A 90 -10.39 4.78 9.33
C PHE A 90 -10.16 3.33 9.76
N ASP A 91 -9.93 3.06 11.05
CA ASP A 91 -10.03 1.68 11.57
C ASP A 91 -11.49 1.23 11.77
N VAL A 92 -12.45 2.16 11.66
CA VAL A 92 -13.88 1.91 11.81
C VAL A 92 -14.65 2.35 10.56
N ASP A 93 -14.32 3.53 10.01
CA ASP A 93 -14.93 4.10 8.81
C ASP A 93 -14.22 3.61 7.55
N ASP A 94 -14.99 3.35 6.48
CA ASP A 94 -14.44 2.94 5.18
C ASP A 94 -13.71 4.10 4.49
N VAL A 95 -12.37 4.03 4.47
CA VAL A 95 -11.53 5.05 3.79
C VAL A 95 -11.89 5.24 2.32
N ASN A 96 -12.39 4.21 1.64
CA ASN A 96 -12.68 4.27 0.20
C ASN A 96 -13.82 5.24 -0.13
N ALA A 97 -14.75 5.43 0.82
CA ALA A 97 -15.85 6.39 0.72
C ALA A 97 -15.40 7.85 0.92
N HIS A 98 -14.18 8.07 1.42
CA HIS A 98 -13.64 9.40 1.75
C HIS A 98 -12.54 9.87 0.79
N LEU A 99 -12.28 9.14 -0.30
CA LEU A 99 -11.26 9.49 -1.29
C LEU A 99 -11.80 10.41 -2.39
N ASP A 100 -11.15 11.55 -2.56
CA ASP A 100 -11.50 12.53 -3.60
C ASP A 100 -10.79 12.31 -4.94
N ALA A 101 -9.85 11.36 -5.00
CA ALA A 101 -9.05 11.06 -6.20
C ALA A 101 -9.17 9.59 -6.62
N ALA A 102 -9.16 9.32 -7.93
CA ALA A 102 -9.15 7.96 -8.45
C ALA A 102 -7.87 7.21 -8.04
N THR A 103 -8.00 5.91 -7.79
CA THR A 103 -6.84 5.06 -7.48
C THR A 103 -6.19 4.51 -8.76
N LEU A 104 -4.96 4.01 -8.63
CA LEU A 104 -4.27 3.25 -9.67
C LEU A 104 -5.05 1.99 -10.07
N PHE A 105 -5.82 1.39 -9.14
CA PHE A 105 -6.65 0.23 -9.43
C PHE A 105 -7.79 0.57 -10.39
N GLU A 106 -8.39 1.76 -10.24
CA GLU A 106 -9.43 2.26 -11.16
C GLU A 106 -8.85 2.59 -12.56
N ALA A 107 -7.53 2.77 -12.68
CA ALA A 107 -6.86 3.10 -13.92
C ALA A 107 -6.35 1.87 -14.71
N VAL A 108 -6.46 0.65 -14.15
CA VAL A 108 -5.97 -0.58 -14.77
C VAL A 108 -7.06 -1.65 -14.85
N GLU A 109 -6.98 -2.55 -15.84
CA GLU A 109 -8.02 -3.57 -16.06
C GLU A 109 -8.05 -4.68 -15.00
N ALA A 110 -6.90 -5.01 -14.41
CA ALA A 110 -6.74 -6.10 -13.45
C ALA A 110 -5.76 -5.72 -12.34
N GLY A 111 -6.18 -4.83 -11.45
CA GLY A 111 -5.44 -4.44 -10.26
C GLY A 111 -5.88 -5.22 -9.02
N GLY A 112 -4.96 -5.53 -8.12
CA GLY A 112 -5.27 -6.14 -6.83
C GLY A 112 -4.40 -5.63 -5.70
N CYS A 113 -4.72 -6.03 -4.47
CA CYS A 113 -3.92 -5.68 -3.31
C CYS A 113 -3.98 -6.71 -2.19
N VAL A 114 -2.94 -6.72 -1.36
CA VAL A 114 -2.83 -7.55 -0.15
C VAL A 114 -2.44 -6.66 1.01
N GLY A 115 -3.28 -6.61 2.05
CA GLY A 115 -3.02 -5.83 3.26
C GLY A 115 -3.12 -4.30 3.11
N GLU A 116 -3.43 -3.82 1.91
CA GLU A 116 -3.54 -2.40 1.59
C GLU A 116 -4.83 -1.81 2.20
N PRO A 117 -4.77 -0.70 2.96
CA PRO A 117 -5.95 -0.07 3.54
C PRO A 117 -6.85 0.63 2.50
N VAL A 118 -6.27 1.13 1.41
CA VAL A 118 -7.02 1.85 0.36
C VAL A 118 -7.20 0.95 -0.86
N THR A 119 -8.41 0.42 -1.03
CA THR A 119 -8.70 -0.68 -1.97
C THR A 119 -9.69 -0.32 -3.07
N ARG A 120 -10.15 0.94 -3.14
CA ARG A 120 -11.16 1.37 -4.12
C ARG A 120 -10.73 1.03 -5.54
N GLY A 121 -11.56 0.25 -6.23
CA GLY A 121 -11.31 -0.19 -7.60
C GLY A 121 -10.44 -1.45 -7.75
N ALA A 122 -9.85 -1.97 -6.66
CA ALA A 122 -9.11 -3.22 -6.71
C ALA A 122 -10.05 -4.40 -6.98
N ARG A 123 -9.68 -5.24 -7.95
CA ARG A 123 -10.43 -6.44 -8.33
C ARG A 123 -10.18 -7.60 -7.37
N PHE A 124 -8.94 -7.74 -6.91
CA PHE A 124 -8.52 -8.80 -5.98
C PHE A 124 -8.07 -8.14 -4.68
N VAL A 125 -8.66 -8.51 -3.56
CA VAL A 125 -8.37 -7.89 -2.26
C VAL A 125 -8.20 -8.96 -1.21
N VAL A 126 -7.01 -8.99 -0.59
CA VAL A 126 -6.81 -9.63 0.72
C VAL A 126 -6.84 -8.51 1.77
N PRO A 127 -7.88 -8.44 2.63
CA PRO A 127 -8.08 -7.31 3.53
C PRO A 127 -6.93 -7.10 4.53
N LYS A 128 -6.73 -5.85 4.97
CA LYS A 128 -5.71 -5.55 5.99
C LYS A 128 -5.98 -6.29 7.30
N GLU A 129 -7.24 -6.45 7.66
CA GLU A 129 -7.67 -7.11 8.90
C GLU A 129 -7.28 -8.58 8.89
N GLU A 130 -7.33 -9.22 7.72
CA GLU A 130 -6.94 -10.62 7.56
C GLU A 130 -5.42 -10.80 7.74
N VAL A 131 -4.63 -9.90 7.16
CA VAL A 131 -3.17 -9.91 7.32
C VAL A 131 -2.80 -9.60 8.77
N GLN A 132 -3.39 -8.56 9.36
CA GLN A 132 -3.05 -8.08 10.70
C GLN A 132 -3.62 -8.97 11.83
N ALA A 133 -4.58 -9.86 11.54
CA ALA A 133 -5.04 -10.89 12.47
C ALA A 133 -3.98 -11.97 12.74
N ARG A 134 -2.91 -12.05 11.92
CA ARG A 134 -1.78 -12.94 12.16
C ARG A 134 -0.90 -12.42 13.30
N ASP A 135 -0.10 -13.31 13.87
CA ASP A 135 0.97 -12.89 14.77
C ASP A 135 1.88 -11.88 14.04
N VAL A 136 2.33 -10.85 14.75
CA VAL A 136 3.09 -9.73 14.16
C VAL A 136 4.33 -10.21 13.39
N TRP A 137 4.94 -11.33 13.80
CA TRP A 137 6.10 -11.92 13.15
C TRP A 137 5.75 -12.73 11.88
N GLU A 138 4.47 -13.00 11.64
CA GLU A 138 3.95 -13.79 10.52
C GLU A 138 3.21 -12.95 9.48
N GLN A 139 2.84 -11.70 9.78
CA GLN A 139 2.03 -10.84 8.93
C GLN A 139 2.65 -10.67 7.52
N ASP A 140 3.93 -10.31 7.46
CA ASP A 140 4.62 -10.04 6.18
C ASP A 140 4.78 -11.32 5.35
N ALA A 141 5.10 -12.45 6.01
CA ALA A 141 5.22 -13.75 5.34
C ALA A 141 3.88 -14.21 4.76
N TYR A 142 2.78 -13.97 5.50
CA TYR A 142 1.44 -14.23 5.03
C TYR A 142 1.07 -13.36 3.84
N ALA A 143 1.32 -12.04 3.94
CA ALA A 143 1.04 -11.09 2.86
C ALA A 143 1.77 -11.47 1.57
N ILE A 144 3.06 -11.82 1.65
CA ILE A 144 3.83 -12.30 0.49
C ILE A 144 3.28 -13.61 -0.07
N THR A 145 2.90 -14.56 0.80
CA THR A 145 2.29 -15.83 0.37
C THR A 145 1.01 -15.59 -0.42
N MET A 146 0.16 -14.68 0.05
CA MET A 146 -1.07 -14.33 -0.65
C MET A 146 -0.82 -13.55 -1.94
N ALA A 147 0.18 -12.67 -1.95
CA ALA A 147 0.59 -11.97 -3.17
C ALA A 147 1.04 -12.94 -4.27
N VAL A 148 1.85 -13.95 -3.92
CA VAL A 148 2.28 -14.99 -4.87
C VAL A 148 1.08 -15.75 -5.44
N LYS A 149 0.13 -16.18 -4.58
CA LYS A 149 -1.09 -16.87 -5.04
C LYS A 149 -1.89 -16.04 -6.04
N ILE A 150 -2.11 -14.76 -5.75
CA ILE A 150 -2.83 -13.86 -6.66
C ILE A 150 -2.08 -13.72 -7.98
N VAL A 151 -0.75 -13.60 -7.96
CA VAL A 151 0.05 -13.53 -9.19
C VAL A 151 -0.10 -14.79 -10.04
N GLU A 152 -0.07 -15.97 -9.41
CA GLU A 152 -0.15 -17.26 -10.11
C GLU A 152 -1.55 -17.56 -10.66
N GLU A 153 -2.58 -17.31 -9.86
CA GLU A 153 -3.97 -17.67 -10.15
C GLU A 153 -4.68 -16.62 -11.01
N GLU A 154 -4.50 -15.34 -10.67
CA GLU A 154 -5.31 -14.25 -11.22
C GLU A 154 -4.56 -13.41 -12.27
N ARG A 155 -3.22 -13.50 -12.31
CA ARG A 155 -2.35 -12.77 -13.24
C ARG A 155 -2.70 -11.28 -13.37
N PRO A 156 -2.69 -10.52 -12.26
CA PRO A 156 -2.98 -9.09 -12.28
C PRO A 156 -1.92 -8.32 -13.06
N VAL A 157 -2.29 -7.16 -13.58
CA VAL A 157 -1.34 -6.20 -14.19
C VAL A 157 -0.69 -5.30 -13.14
N LEU A 158 -1.34 -5.12 -11.99
CA LEU A 158 -0.87 -4.34 -10.84
C LEU A 158 -1.21 -5.06 -9.53
N LEU A 159 -0.25 -5.18 -8.63
CA LEU A 159 -0.46 -5.68 -7.28
C LEU A 159 0.19 -4.76 -6.24
N VAL A 160 -0.59 -4.21 -5.30
CA VAL A 160 -0.07 -3.45 -4.16
C VAL A 160 -0.05 -4.34 -2.92
N VAL A 161 1.11 -4.49 -2.29
CA VAL A 161 1.30 -5.36 -1.13
C VAL A 161 1.79 -4.52 0.03
N ASN A 162 0.98 -4.43 1.09
CA ASN A 162 1.40 -3.82 2.35
C ASN A 162 2.01 -4.89 3.27
N LEU A 163 3.17 -4.58 3.83
CA LEU A 163 3.90 -5.40 4.79
C LEU A 163 3.90 -4.66 6.15
N PRO A 164 2.91 -4.93 7.04
CA PRO A 164 2.71 -4.18 8.27
C PRO A 164 3.62 -4.59 9.43
N GLY A 165 4.42 -5.65 9.29
CA GLY A 165 5.15 -6.26 10.40
C GLY A 165 6.17 -5.31 11.06
N VAL A 166 6.87 -4.48 10.28
CA VAL A 166 7.85 -3.52 10.82
C VAL A 166 7.18 -2.46 11.70
N ASP A 167 6.05 -1.93 11.25
CA ASP A 167 5.24 -0.97 12.00
C ASP A 167 4.70 -1.63 13.28
N GLY A 168 4.07 -2.80 13.15
CA GLY A 168 3.50 -3.53 14.28
C GLY A 168 4.50 -3.95 15.35
N VAL A 169 5.78 -4.17 15.00
CA VAL A 169 6.86 -4.39 15.97
C VAL A 169 7.33 -3.06 16.58
N GLY A 170 7.38 -1.98 15.79
CA GLY A 170 7.87 -0.67 16.23
C GLY A 170 6.95 0.06 17.21
N GLU A 171 5.65 -0.21 17.17
CA GLU A 171 4.64 0.40 18.04
C GLU A 171 4.43 -0.32 19.39
N ARG A 172 5.14 -1.44 19.62
CA ARG A 172 5.07 -2.23 20.86
C ARG A 172 6.24 -1.95 21.80
#